data_AF-A0A0G1HGG1-F1
#
_entry.id   AF-A0A0G1HGG1-F1
#
_cell.length_a   1.000
_cell.length_b   1.000
_cell.length_c   1.000
_cell.angle_alpha   90.00
_cell.angle_beta   90.00
_cell.angle_gamma   90.00
#
_symmetry.space_group_name_H-M   'P 1'
#
loop_
_entity.id
_entity.type
_entity.pdbx_description
1 polymer ?
#
loop_
_entity_poly.entity_id
_entity_poly.type
_entity_poly.pdbx_seq_one_letter_code
_entity_poly.pdbx_strand_id
1 'polypeptide(L)'
;MTNFQFPIYSEKKRKHGFTLVEVLVTVAVFVIIAIAFFSLFNSVLKFIQFKRVETQAANLATEQMEVARNMPYADVGTVSGIPPGIIPQTQTITRDNVSYTVDTDIRYVDDPYDGLLGGIDAAPTDYKKVKLTVSWDTIWGDGSIAFVSIVSPKGLETSASVGALRILVFDSNGIPIPQAEVDVENADVGVSIINAQTDDNGVALFTGVPPSIALYKITVDKAGYSQSRTYGVDDPTGNVT
;
A
#
# COMPACT_ATOMS: atom_id res chain seq x y z
N MET A 1 29.18 25.57 -105.37
CA MET A 1 29.08 25.20 -103.95
C MET A 1 27.84 24.34 -103.78
N THR A 2 28.02 23.02 -103.67
CA THR A 2 26.93 22.05 -103.47
C THR A 2 26.68 21.91 -101.97
N ASN A 3 25.49 22.32 -101.51
CA ASN A 3 25.08 22.16 -100.12
C ASN A 3 24.83 20.68 -99.82
N PHE A 4 25.72 20.08 -99.02
CA PHE A 4 25.55 18.74 -98.47
C PHE A 4 24.82 18.86 -97.13
N GLN A 5 23.58 18.38 -97.06
CA GLN A 5 22.77 18.39 -95.85
C GLN A 5 22.71 16.97 -95.29
N PHE A 6 23.31 16.74 -94.12
CA PHE A 6 23.24 15.44 -93.44
C PHE A 6 21.83 15.26 -92.82
N PRO A 7 21.16 14.12 -93.04
CA PRO A 7 19.90 13.84 -92.37
C PRO A 7 20.15 13.58 -90.88
N ILE A 8 19.58 14.42 -90.01
CA ILE A 8 19.54 14.18 -88.56
C ILE A 8 18.45 13.13 -88.30
N TYR A 9 18.84 11.88 -88.03
CA TYR A 9 17.90 10.86 -87.59
C TYR A 9 17.54 11.11 -86.12
N SER A 10 16.30 11.57 -85.88
CA SER A 10 15.71 11.63 -84.54
C SER A 10 15.27 10.21 -84.14
N GLU A 11 15.97 9.59 -83.19
CA GLU A 11 15.48 8.35 -82.59
C GLU A 11 14.19 8.62 -81.80
N LYS A 12 13.05 8.21 -82.37
CA LYS A 12 11.78 8.15 -81.64
C LYS A 12 11.90 7.12 -80.52
N LYS A 13 12.15 7.59 -79.29
CA LYS A 13 11.98 6.75 -78.09
C LYS A 13 10.53 6.27 -78.02
N ARG A 14 10.31 4.96 -78.24
CA ARG A 14 8.99 4.34 -78.02
C ARG A 14 8.66 4.41 -76.54
N LYS A 15 7.64 5.20 -76.18
CA LYS A 15 7.03 5.11 -74.84
C LYS A 15 6.28 3.79 -74.77
N HIS A 16 6.84 2.83 -74.05
CA HIS A 16 6.15 1.57 -73.78
C HIS A 16 5.09 1.85 -72.71
N GLY A 17 3.83 1.53 -73.01
CA GLY A 17 2.74 1.57 -72.04
C GLY A 17 2.74 0.32 -71.17
N PHE A 18 2.07 0.39 -70.03
CA PHE A 18 1.87 -0.75 -69.13
C PHE A 18 1.00 -1.83 -69.79
N THR A 19 1.33 -3.10 -69.56
CA THR A 19 0.47 -4.19 -69.99
C THR A 19 -0.71 -4.36 -69.03
N LEU A 20 -1.85 -4.87 -69.50
CA LEU A 20 -3.02 -5.13 -68.64
C LEU A 20 -2.68 -6.09 -67.48
N VAL A 21 -1.81 -7.07 -67.75
CA VAL A 21 -1.35 -8.04 -66.75
C VAL A 21 -0.51 -7.35 -65.66
N GLU A 22 0.35 -6.42 -66.03
CA GLU A 22 1.18 -5.68 -65.08
C GLU A 22 0.32 -4.83 -64.13
N VAL A 23 -0.68 -4.11 -64.67
CA VAL A 23 -1.63 -3.36 -63.84
C VAL A 23 -2.39 -4.28 -62.88
N LEU A 24 -2.82 -5.46 -63.35
CA LEU A 24 -3.54 -6.43 -62.54
C LEU A 24 -2.67 -6.95 -61.39
N VAL A 25 -1.41 -7.28 -61.67
CA VAL A 25 -0.44 -7.72 -60.66
C VAL A 25 -0.14 -6.60 -59.66
N THR A 26 0.08 -5.37 -60.12
CA THR A 26 0.32 -4.22 -59.22
C THR A 26 -0.86 -3.96 -58.30
N VAL A 27 -2.09 -4.00 -58.82
CA VAL A 27 -3.31 -3.83 -58.00
C VAL A 27 -3.44 -4.97 -57.00
N ALA A 28 -3.19 -6.22 -57.41
CA ALA A 28 -3.24 -7.37 -56.50
C ALA A 28 -2.23 -7.24 -55.35
N VAL A 29 -0.98 -6.89 -55.64
CA VAL A 29 0.06 -6.65 -54.62
C VAL A 29 -0.32 -5.48 -53.71
N PHE A 30 -0.82 -4.39 -54.28
CA PHE A 30 -1.26 -3.22 -53.51
C PHE A 30 -2.40 -3.56 -52.54
N VAL A 31 -3.39 -4.32 -52.98
CA VAL A 31 -4.52 -4.74 -52.14
C VAL A 31 -4.04 -5.62 -50.98
N ILE A 32 -3.12 -6.55 -51.22
CA ILE A 32 -2.54 -7.39 -50.15
C ILE A 32 -1.83 -6.52 -49.11
N ILE A 33 -1.02 -5.57 -49.55
CA ILE A 33 -0.29 -4.65 -48.66
C ILE A 33 -1.27 -3.76 -47.88
N ALA A 34 -2.30 -3.24 -48.53
CA ALA A 34 -3.32 -2.40 -47.90
C ALA A 34 -4.09 -3.15 -46.80
N ILE A 35 -4.46 -4.41 -47.03
CA ILE A 35 -5.13 -5.25 -46.03
C ILE A 35 -4.20 -5.52 -44.84
N ALA A 36 -2.94 -5.87 -45.11
CA ALA A 36 -1.95 -6.11 -44.05
C ALA A 36 -1.74 -4.85 -43.19
N PHE A 37 -1.60 -3.68 -43.82
CA PHE A 37 -1.46 -2.41 -43.13
C PHE A 37 -2.69 -2.06 -42.29
N PHE A 38 -3.90 -2.24 -42.84
CA PHE A 38 -5.14 -1.97 -42.11
C PHE A 38 -5.31 -2.89 -40.89
N SER A 39 -4.97 -4.18 -41.03
CA SER A 39 -4.98 -5.13 -39.92
C SER A 39 -3.98 -4.74 -38.82
N LEU A 40 -2.76 -4.35 -39.20
CA LEU A 40 -1.74 -3.88 -38.25
C LEU A 40 -2.20 -2.61 -37.53
N PHE A 41 -2.76 -1.64 -38.24
CA PHE A 41 -3.26 -0.41 -37.67
C PHE A 41 -4.34 -0.67 -36.61
N ASN A 42 -5.32 -1.52 -36.91
CA ASN A 42 -6.35 -1.91 -35.95
C ASN A 42 -5.77 -2.66 -34.73
N SER A 43 -4.76 -3.49 -34.94
CA SER A 43 -4.06 -4.20 -33.85
C SER A 43 -3.33 -3.23 -32.93
N VAL A 44 -2.66 -2.22 -33.48
CA VAL A 44 -2.01 -1.15 -32.70
C VAL A 44 -3.03 -0.36 -31.89
N LEU A 45 -4.18 0.02 -32.48
CA LEU A 45 -5.23 0.73 -31.75
C LEU A 45 -5.79 -0.11 -30.59
N LYS A 46 -6.07 -1.40 -30.81
CA LYS A 46 -6.50 -2.31 -29.74
C LYS A 46 -5.46 -2.41 -28.63
N PHE A 47 -4.18 -2.54 -28.99
CA PHE A 47 -3.09 -2.62 -28.02
C PHE A 47 -2.96 -1.34 -27.18
N ILE A 48 -3.10 -0.17 -27.79
CA ILE A 48 -3.09 1.12 -27.08
C ILE A 48 -4.25 1.18 -26.07
N GLN A 49 -5.46 0.77 -26.47
CA GLN A 49 -6.61 0.77 -25.56
C GLN A 49 -6.44 -0.24 -24.42
N PHE A 50 -5.97 -1.45 -24.72
CA PHE A 50 -5.64 -2.45 -23.71
C PHE A 50 -4.66 -1.90 -22.67
N LYS A 51 -3.56 -1.26 -23.12
CA LYS A 51 -2.58 -0.65 -22.22
C LYS A 51 -3.14 0.52 -21.41
N ARG A 52 -4.07 1.29 -21.97
CA ARG A 52 -4.78 2.33 -21.21
C ARG A 52 -5.61 1.71 -20.09
N VAL A 53 -6.38 0.66 -20.37
CA VAL A 53 -7.22 -0.05 -19.39
C VAL A 53 -6.37 -0.66 -18.27
N GLU A 54 -5.25 -1.31 -18.62
CA GLU A 54 -4.28 -1.88 -17.66
C GLU A 54 -3.66 -0.79 -16.78
N THR A 55 -3.25 0.34 -17.36
CA THR A 55 -2.71 1.48 -16.59
C THR A 55 -3.76 2.06 -15.63
N GLN A 56 -5.02 2.12 -16.06
CA GLN A 56 -6.12 2.58 -15.20
C GLN A 56 -6.40 1.60 -14.05
N ALA A 57 -6.37 0.30 -14.31
CA ALA A 57 -6.44 -0.72 -13.27
C ALA A 57 -5.31 -0.55 -12.24
N ALA A 58 -4.08 -0.28 -12.67
CA ALA A 58 -2.93 -0.09 -11.78
C ALA A 58 -3.07 1.14 -10.88
N ASN A 59 -3.60 2.23 -11.44
CA ASN A 59 -3.93 3.42 -10.66
C ASN A 59 -5.03 3.13 -9.63
N LEU A 60 -6.07 2.37 -10.02
CA LEU A 60 -7.15 1.98 -9.11
C LEU A 60 -6.62 1.07 -7.99
N ALA A 61 -5.78 0.08 -8.32
CA ALA A 61 -5.14 -0.79 -7.34
C ALA A 61 -4.29 0.02 -6.34
N THR A 62 -3.57 1.03 -6.83
CA THR A 62 -2.78 1.94 -5.99
C THR A 62 -3.68 2.75 -5.06
N GLU A 63 -4.74 3.35 -5.59
CA GLU A 63 -5.73 4.11 -4.80
C GLU A 63 -6.34 3.26 -3.68
N GLN A 64 -6.82 2.06 -4.01
CA GLN A 64 -7.42 1.15 -3.03
C GLN A 64 -6.38 0.67 -2.00
N MET A 65 -5.12 0.49 -2.41
CA MET A 65 -4.05 0.15 -1.48
C MET A 65 -3.72 1.32 -0.54
N GLU A 66 -3.74 2.56 -1.01
CA GLU A 66 -3.56 3.75 -0.14
C GLU A 66 -4.70 3.92 0.85
N VAL A 67 -5.94 3.60 0.46
CA VAL A 67 -7.07 3.57 1.38
C VAL A 67 -6.82 2.56 2.50
N ALA A 68 -6.40 1.33 2.15
CA ALA A 68 -6.07 0.30 3.15
C ALA A 68 -4.91 0.70 4.06
N ARG A 69 -3.89 1.41 3.54
CA ARG A 69 -2.74 1.90 4.34
C ARG A 69 -3.08 3.04 5.29
N ASN A 70 -4.00 3.93 4.90
CA ASN A 70 -4.39 5.08 5.70
C ASN A 70 -5.54 4.80 6.68
N MET A 71 -6.12 3.60 6.60
CA MET A 71 -7.20 3.15 7.48
C MET A 71 -6.66 2.77 8.87
N PRO A 72 -7.44 2.97 9.96
CA PRO A 72 -7.09 2.42 11.27
C PRO A 72 -6.86 0.92 11.20
N TYR A 73 -5.83 0.40 11.89
CA TYR A 73 -5.48 -1.04 11.84
C TYR A 73 -6.66 -1.96 12.14
N ALA A 74 -7.54 -1.57 13.07
CA ALA A 74 -8.74 -2.32 13.43
C ALA A 74 -9.74 -2.47 12.27
N ASP A 75 -9.83 -1.46 11.39
CA ASP A 75 -10.79 -1.42 10.28
C ASP A 75 -10.25 -2.13 9.03
N VAL A 76 -8.93 -2.35 8.94
CA VAL A 76 -8.28 -3.09 7.84
C VAL A 76 -8.65 -4.56 7.93
N GLY A 77 -9.72 -4.95 7.26
CA GLY A 77 -10.24 -6.30 7.23
C GLY A 77 -11.43 -6.35 6.29
N THR A 78 -11.85 -7.55 5.90
CA THR A 78 -13.00 -7.67 5.00
C THR A 78 -14.32 -7.68 5.77
N VAL A 79 -15.38 -7.17 5.16
CA VAL A 79 -16.74 -7.26 5.72
C VAL A 79 -17.08 -8.73 5.96
N SER A 80 -17.42 -9.06 7.21
CA SER A 80 -17.68 -10.44 7.65
C SER A 80 -16.51 -11.42 7.47
N GLY A 81 -15.29 -10.92 7.26
CA GLY A 81 -14.09 -11.73 7.13
C GLY A 81 -13.30 -11.90 8.43
N ILE A 82 -12.14 -12.54 8.30
CA ILE A 82 -11.15 -12.69 9.37
C ILE A 82 -9.79 -12.29 8.77
N PRO A 83 -9.21 -11.13 9.14
CA PRO A 83 -9.69 -10.16 10.12
C PRO A 83 -11.02 -9.49 9.74
N PRO A 84 -11.90 -9.20 10.73
CA PRO A 84 -13.07 -8.37 10.49
C PRO A 84 -12.63 -6.94 10.17
N GLY A 85 -13.35 -6.30 9.28
CA GLY A 85 -13.16 -4.89 8.96
C GLY A 85 -14.27 -4.36 8.06
N ILE A 86 -14.01 -3.25 7.41
CA ILE A 86 -15.02 -2.52 6.62
C ILE A 86 -14.80 -2.62 5.10
N ILE A 87 -13.71 -3.27 4.66
CA ILE A 87 -13.36 -3.34 3.24
C ILE A 87 -14.24 -4.42 2.56
N PRO A 88 -14.95 -4.12 1.48
CA PRO A 88 -15.66 -5.15 0.73
C PRO A 88 -14.70 -6.20 0.19
N GLN A 89 -15.03 -7.48 0.31
CA GLN A 89 -14.23 -8.57 -0.28
C GLN A 89 -14.21 -8.47 -1.82
N THR A 90 -15.32 -8.06 -2.42
CA THR A 90 -15.44 -7.81 -3.86
C THR A 90 -16.21 -6.51 -4.06
N GLN A 91 -15.73 -5.65 -4.94
CA GLN A 91 -16.42 -4.43 -5.35
C GLN A 91 -16.21 -4.15 -6.84
N THR A 92 -17.20 -3.53 -7.46
CA THR A 92 -17.12 -3.10 -8.86
C THR A 92 -16.99 -1.59 -8.92
N ILE A 93 -15.95 -1.11 -9.61
CA ILE A 93 -15.65 0.32 -9.77
C ILE A 93 -15.64 0.62 -11.27
N THR A 94 -16.43 1.62 -11.67
CA THR A 94 -16.45 2.08 -13.07
C THR A 94 -15.60 3.33 -13.23
N ARG A 95 -14.65 3.31 -14.17
CA ARG A 95 -13.81 4.47 -14.54
C ARG A 95 -13.73 4.58 -16.06
N ASP A 96 -13.90 5.77 -16.60
CA ASP A 96 -13.89 6.01 -18.06
C ASP A 96 -14.78 5.02 -18.85
N ASN A 97 -15.96 4.69 -18.29
CA ASN A 97 -16.91 3.76 -18.88
C ASN A 97 -16.41 2.29 -19.00
N VAL A 98 -15.34 1.95 -18.28
CA VAL A 98 -14.81 0.59 -18.09
C VAL A 98 -15.11 0.13 -16.67
N SER A 99 -15.65 -1.07 -16.53
CA SER A 99 -15.95 -1.70 -15.25
C SER A 99 -14.76 -2.55 -14.79
N TYR A 100 -14.30 -2.32 -13.58
CA TYR A 100 -13.24 -3.07 -12.91
C TYR A 100 -13.81 -3.81 -11.70
N THR A 101 -13.45 -5.07 -11.53
CA THR A 101 -13.74 -5.82 -10.30
C THR A 101 -12.50 -5.83 -9.43
N VAL A 102 -12.63 -5.33 -8.21
CA VAL A 102 -11.58 -5.32 -7.19
C VAL A 102 -11.91 -6.39 -6.16
N ASP A 103 -11.08 -7.42 -6.09
CA ASP A 103 -11.14 -8.47 -5.08
C ASP A 103 -10.05 -8.24 -4.03
N THR A 104 -10.45 -8.26 -2.77
CA THR A 104 -9.60 -7.98 -1.61
C THR A 104 -9.52 -9.21 -0.71
N ASP A 105 -8.30 -9.72 -0.51
CA ASP A 105 -7.99 -10.80 0.43
C ASP A 105 -7.07 -10.23 1.52
N ILE A 106 -7.54 -10.28 2.77
CA ILE A 106 -6.81 -9.77 3.93
C ILE A 106 -6.66 -10.90 4.92
N ARG A 107 -5.45 -11.11 5.45
CA ARG A 107 -5.16 -12.18 6.41
C ARG A 107 -4.21 -11.68 7.49
N TYR A 108 -4.41 -12.16 8.72
CA TYR A 108 -3.38 -12.10 9.75
C TYR A 108 -2.15 -12.91 9.33
N VAL A 109 -0.98 -12.44 9.72
CA VAL A 109 0.29 -13.13 9.54
C VAL A 109 0.98 -13.23 10.89
N ASP A 110 1.50 -14.42 11.14
CA ASP A 110 2.38 -14.81 12.25
C ASP A 110 3.82 -14.83 11.69
N ASP A 111 4.68 -13.94 12.18
CA ASP A 111 6.04 -13.71 11.72
C ASP A 111 7.05 -14.43 12.61
N PRO A 112 7.97 -15.25 12.05
CA PRO A 112 8.95 -16.00 12.85
C PRO A 112 9.92 -15.17 13.71
N TYR A 113 9.89 -13.85 13.65
CA TYR A 113 10.87 -12.96 14.26
C TYR A 113 10.91 -13.04 15.79
N ASP A 114 9.77 -13.12 16.46
CA ASP A 114 9.64 -13.16 17.93
C ASP A 114 9.03 -14.47 18.45
N GLY A 115 8.62 -15.35 17.55
CA GLY A 115 8.13 -16.69 17.83
C GLY A 115 7.18 -17.13 16.75
N LEU A 116 6.41 -18.17 17.02
CA LEU A 116 5.28 -18.57 16.19
C LEU A 116 4.18 -19.09 17.13
N LEU A 117 2.94 -19.09 16.64
CA LEU A 117 1.80 -19.70 17.31
C LEU A 117 2.12 -21.13 17.77
N GLY A 118 1.88 -21.39 19.05
CA GLY A 118 2.18 -22.68 19.69
C GLY A 118 3.58 -22.77 20.31
N GLY A 119 4.38 -21.70 20.20
CA GLY A 119 5.67 -21.51 20.86
C GLY A 119 5.60 -20.55 22.06
N ILE A 120 6.58 -19.65 22.14
CA ILE A 120 6.71 -18.64 23.19
C ILE A 120 5.98 -17.33 22.87
N ASP A 121 5.45 -17.21 21.66
CA ASP A 121 4.77 -16.01 21.21
C ASP A 121 3.33 -15.95 21.74
N ALA A 122 3.03 -14.84 22.42
CA ALA A 122 1.76 -14.55 23.08
C ALA A 122 0.83 -13.68 22.22
N ALA A 123 1.27 -13.21 21.05
CA ALA A 123 0.54 -12.36 20.13
C ALA A 123 0.82 -12.69 18.64
N PRO A 124 0.44 -13.89 18.14
CA PRO A 124 0.77 -14.44 16.82
C PRO A 124 0.08 -13.77 15.61
N THR A 125 -0.38 -12.54 15.77
CA THR A 125 -1.06 -11.77 14.73
C THR A 125 -0.35 -10.45 14.55
N ASP A 126 0.88 -10.51 14.07
CA ASP A 126 1.82 -9.38 14.04
C ASP A 126 1.38 -8.30 13.07
N TYR A 127 0.95 -8.71 11.89
CA TYR A 127 0.45 -7.78 10.87
C TYR A 127 -0.62 -8.42 9.99
N LYS A 128 -1.26 -7.56 9.20
CA LYS A 128 -2.23 -7.95 8.18
C LYS A 128 -1.58 -7.85 6.80
N LYS A 129 -1.67 -8.92 6.02
CA LYS A 129 -1.31 -8.92 4.60
C LYS A 129 -2.53 -8.62 3.77
N VAL A 130 -2.47 -7.56 2.97
CA VAL A 130 -3.54 -7.13 2.08
C VAL A 130 -3.13 -7.46 0.65
N LYS A 131 -3.92 -8.29 -0.02
CA LYS A 131 -3.81 -8.57 -1.45
C LYS A 131 -5.03 -8.02 -2.17
N LEU A 132 -4.80 -7.10 -3.11
CA LEU A 132 -5.82 -6.56 -4.00
C LEU A 132 -5.61 -7.14 -5.39
N THR A 133 -6.68 -7.62 -6.03
CA THR A 133 -6.67 -8.04 -7.42
C THR A 133 -7.69 -7.22 -8.18
N VAL A 134 -7.23 -6.45 -9.17
CA VAL A 134 -8.10 -5.66 -10.04
C VAL A 134 -8.18 -6.35 -11.38
N SER A 135 -9.39 -6.73 -11.79
CA SER A 135 -9.66 -7.40 -13.06
C SER A 135 -10.59 -6.58 -13.95
N TRP A 136 -10.48 -6.79 -15.25
CA TRP A 136 -11.32 -6.16 -16.27
C TRP A 136 -11.61 -7.14 -17.39
N ASP A 137 -12.74 -6.94 -18.06
CA ASP A 137 -13.14 -7.63 -19.28
C ASP A 137 -13.71 -6.58 -20.24
N THR A 138 -13.05 -6.39 -21.38
CA THR A 138 -13.41 -5.36 -22.36
C THR A 138 -13.30 -5.88 -23.79
N ILE A 139 -13.90 -5.15 -24.73
CA ILE A 139 -13.79 -5.47 -26.17
C ILE A 139 -12.34 -5.39 -26.71
N TRP A 140 -11.42 -4.76 -25.97
CA TRP A 140 -10.02 -4.64 -26.32
C TRP A 140 -9.15 -5.73 -25.66
N GLY A 141 -9.74 -6.54 -24.78
CA GLY A 141 -9.10 -7.62 -24.03
C GLY A 141 -9.52 -7.63 -22.56
N ASP A 142 -9.36 -8.79 -21.94
CA ASP A 142 -9.49 -9.03 -20.50
C ASP A 142 -8.11 -9.07 -19.83
N GLY A 143 -8.09 -8.93 -18.50
CA GLY A 143 -6.85 -9.02 -17.74
C GLY A 143 -7.05 -8.78 -16.25
N SER A 144 -5.96 -8.98 -15.51
CA SER A 144 -5.92 -8.65 -14.09
C SER A 144 -4.52 -8.24 -13.65
N ILE A 145 -4.46 -7.49 -12.56
CA ILE A 145 -3.23 -7.14 -11.85
C ILE A 145 -3.43 -7.35 -10.35
N ALA A 146 -2.35 -7.70 -9.64
CA ALA A 146 -2.39 -7.91 -8.20
C ALA A 146 -1.36 -7.05 -7.48
N PHE A 147 -1.78 -6.45 -6.36
CA PHE A 147 -0.95 -5.65 -5.47
C PHE A 147 -0.97 -6.31 -4.10
N VAL A 148 0.19 -6.36 -3.45
CA VAL A 148 0.33 -6.89 -2.10
C VAL A 148 1.00 -5.84 -1.22
N SER A 149 0.47 -5.65 -0.03
CA SER A 149 1.09 -4.82 1.00
C SER A 149 0.85 -5.44 2.38
N ILE A 150 1.54 -4.90 3.36
CA ILE A 150 1.38 -5.26 4.77
C ILE A 150 0.94 -4.03 5.55
N VAL A 151 0.13 -4.24 6.57
CA VAL A 151 -0.34 -3.20 7.49
C VAL A 151 -0.11 -3.71 8.89
N SER A 152 0.68 -2.99 9.68
CA SER A 152 1.02 -3.34 11.05
C SER A 152 0.24 -2.47 12.05
N PRO A 153 -0.04 -2.98 13.27
CA PRO A 153 -0.64 -2.17 14.32
C PRO A 153 0.29 -0.99 14.69
N LYS A 154 -0.31 0.12 15.14
CA LYS A 154 0.45 1.23 15.71
C LYS A 154 0.73 0.90 17.17
N GLY A 155 2.01 0.77 17.54
CA GLY A 155 2.42 0.51 18.91
C GLY A 155 2.99 -0.90 19.07
N LEU A 156 2.96 -1.40 20.30
CA LEU A 156 3.47 -2.72 20.63
C LEU A 156 2.50 -3.81 20.15
N GLU A 157 3.04 -4.94 19.71
CA GLU A 157 2.27 -6.15 19.42
C GLU A 157 1.54 -6.59 20.68
N THR A 158 0.21 -6.62 20.60
CA THR A 158 -0.65 -7.03 21.70
C THR A 158 -1.84 -7.78 21.13
N SER A 159 -2.21 -8.88 21.78
CA SER A 159 -3.39 -9.68 21.43
C SER A 159 -4.70 -9.13 22.00
N ALA A 160 -4.64 -8.01 22.73
CA ALA A 160 -5.77 -7.36 23.42
C ALA A 160 -5.81 -5.85 23.14
N SER A 161 -6.95 -5.19 23.39
CA SER A 161 -7.06 -3.71 23.33
C SER A 161 -6.37 -3.09 24.54
N VAL A 162 -5.05 -3.19 24.57
CA VAL A 162 -4.18 -2.74 25.66
C VAL A 162 -3.03 -1.92 25.07
N GLY A 163 -2.49 -1.01 25.88
CA GLY A 163 -1.37 -0.15 25.51
C GLY A 163 -0.08 -0.54 26.21
N ALA A 164 0.88 0.37 26.14
CA ALA A 164 2.11 0.32 26.92
C ALA A 164 2.34 1.67 27.62
N LEU A 165 2.85 1.62 28.84
CA LEU A 165 3.37 2.79 29.56
C LEU A 165 4.89 2.70 29.58
N ARG A 166 5.55 3.66 28.94
CA ARG A 166 7.00 3.81 28.97
C ARG A 166 7.36 5.04 29.80
N ILE A 167 7.96 4.82 30.96
CA ILE A 167 8.38 5.86 31.89
C ILE A 167 9.89 5.99 31.80
N LEU A 168 10.37 7.18 31.44
CA LEU A 168 11.79 7.51 31.41
C LEU A 168 12.11 8.39 32.60
N VAL A 169 13.05 7.96 33.43
CA VAL A 169 13.53 8.67 34.61
C VAL A 169 14.95 9.15 34.35
N PHE A 170 15.19 10.45 34.51
CA PHE A 170 16.48 11.09 34.27
C PHE A 170 16.72 12.22 35.27
N ASP A 171 17.99 12.57 35.46
CA ASP A 171 18.40 13.66 36.37
C ASP A 171 18.29 15.04 35.71
N SER A 172 18.66 16.11 36.44
CA SER A 172 18.62 17.48 35.91
C SER A 172 19.53 17.73 34.70
N ASN A 173 20.50 16.85 34.44
CA ASN A 173 21.40 16.92 33.30
C ASN A 173 20.93 16.06 32.12
N GLY A 174 19.78 15.38 32.24
CA GLY A 174 19.26 14.48 31.20
C GLY A 174 19.92 13.09 31.23
N ILE A 175 20.68 12.75 32.27
CA ILE A 175 21.31 11.43 32.41
C ILE A 175 20.27 10.45 32.95
N PRO A 176 20.08 9.27 32.32
CA PRO A 176 19.12 8.28 32.79
C PRO A 176 19.47 7.79 34.20
N ILE A 177 18.44 7.60 35.02
CA ILE A 177 18.58 7.12 36.39
C ILE A 177 18.15 5.66 36.44
N PRO A 178 19.09 4.71 36.57
CA PRO A 178 18.74 3.30 36.71
C PRO A 178 18.17 3.02 38.10
N GLN A 179 17.41 1.94 38.27
CA GLN A 179 16.90 1.49 39.57
C GLN A 179 16.14 2.59 40.35
N ALA A 180 15.46 3.50 39.66
CA ALA A 180 14.47 4.36 40.27
C ALA A 180 13.19 3.55 40.49
N GLU A 181 12.58 3.70 41.66
CA GLU A 181 11.32 3.05 41.98
C GLU A 181 10.17 3.75 41.24
N VAL A 182 9.31 2.97 40.62
CA VAL A 182 8.19 3.42 39.81
C VAL A 182 6.93 2.68 40.25
N ASP A 183 5.98 3.44 40.79
CA ASP A 183 4.66 2.96 41.14
C ASP A 183 3.64 3.47 40.13
N VAL A 184 2.74 2.59 39.66
CA VAL A 184 1.69 2.90 38.69
C VAL A 184 0.36 2.38 39.19
N GLU A 185 -0.60 3.27 39.38
CA GLU A 185 -1.92 2.94 39.91
C GLU A 185 -3.04 3.46 39.00
N ASN A 186 -4.08 2.64 38.82
CA ASN A 186 -5.36 3.04 38.25
C ASN A 186 -6.45 2.08 38.74
N ALA A 187 -7.19 2.51 39.76
CA ALA A 187 -8.20 1.68 40.43
C ALA A 187 -9.37 1.28 39.52
N ASP A 188 -9.75 2.13 38.57
CA ASP A 188 -10.91 1.91 37.69
C ASP A 188 -10.70 0.73 36.74
N VAL A 189 -9.46 0.45 36.38
CA VAL A 189 -9.06 -0.70 35.56
C VAL A 189 -8.27 -1.74 36.35
N GLY A 190 -8.27 -1.64 37.69
CA GLY A 190 -7.66 -2.62 38.58
C GLY A 190 -6.13 -2.71 38.50
N VAL A 191 -5.44 -1.65 38.04
CA VAL A 191 -3.98 -1.62 37.94
C VAL A 191 -3.37 -1.11 39.25
N SER A 192 -2.42 -1.88 39.80
CA SER A 192 -1.62 -1.52 40.96
C SER A 192 -0.24 -2.16 40.84
N ILE A 193 0.70 -1.45 40.23
CA ILE A 193 2.10 -1.84 40.09
C ILE A 193 2.88 -1.06 41.15
N ILE A 194 3.60 -1.77 42.02
CA ILE A 194 4.35 -1.15 43.12
C ILE A 194 5.78 -1.71 43.12
N ASN A 195 6.76 -0.86 43.44
CA ASN A 195 8.19 -1.18 43.51
C ASN A 195 8.82 -1.64 42.18
N ALA A 196 8.24 -1.28 41.03
CA ALA A 196 8.92 -1.55 39.77
C ALA A 196 10.18 -0.68 39.67
N GLN A 197 11.21 -1.15 38.98
CA GLN A 197 12.48 -0.42 38.87
C GLN A 197 12.80 -0.10 37.41
N THR A 198 13.38 1.08 37.19
CA THR A 198 13.96 1.41 35.89
C THR A 198 15.19 0.56 35.58
N ASP A 199 15.39 0.25 34.30
CA ASP A 199 16.58 -0.45 33.79
C ASP A 199 17.84 0.45 33.78
N ASP A 200 18.95 -0.08 33.28
CA ASP A 200 20.22 0.67 33.16
C ASP A 200 20.13 1.92 32.27
N ASN A 201 19.10 2.03 31.43
CA ASN A 201 18.80 3.19 30.58
C ASN A 201 17.76 4.13 31.21
N GLY A 202 17.41 3.93 32.48
CA GLY A 202 16.43 4.74 33.20
C GLY A 202 14.99 4.53 32.73
N VAL A 203 14.68 3.39 32.10
CA VAL A 203 13.35 3.11 31.54
C VAL A 203 12.64 2.05 32.38
N ALA A 204 11.38 2.33 32.74
CA ALA A 204 10.41 1.32 33.16
C ALA A 204 9.35 1.17 32.06
N LEU A 205 9.20 -0.04 31.52
CA LEU A 205 8.24 -0.35 30.45
C LEU A 205 7.21 -1.35 30.97
N PHE A 206 5.95 -0.93 30.93
CA PHE A 206 4.79 -1.78 31.24
C PHE A 206 4.00 -2.00 29.96
N THR A 207 3.78 -3.27 29.61
CA THR A 207 3.00 -3.67 28.45
C THR A 207 1.67 -4.25 28.93
N GLY A 208 0.66 -4.31 28.06
CA GLY A 208 -0.66 -4.82 28.46
C GLY A 208 -1.48 -3.87 29.33
N VAL A 209 -1.17 -2.58 29.30
CA VAL A 209 -1.83 -1.56 30.15
C VAL A 209 -3.26 -1.31 29.62
N PRO A 210 -4.32 -1.52 30.42
CA PRO A 210 -5.68 -1.24 29.98
C PRO A 210 -5.89 0.23 29.54
N PRO A 211 -6.76 0.50 28.55
CA PRO A 211 -7.05 1.87 28.15
C PRO A 211 -7.82 2.60 29.26
N SER A 212 -7.40 3.82 29.57
CA SER A 212 -8.08 4.69 30.52
C SER A 212 -7.77 6.16 30.21
N ILE A 213 -8.69 7.06 30.52
CA ILE A 213 -8.58 8.49 30.19
C ILE A 213 -8.16 9.25 31.43
N ALA A 214 -6.92 9.72 31.47
CA ALA A 214 -6.37 10.61 32.51
C ALA A 214 -6.46 10.09 33.97
N LEU A 215 -6.49 8.77 34.18
CA LEU A 215 -6.64 8.16 35.51
C LEU A 215 -5.39 7.43 36.02
N TYR A 216 -4.39 7.21 35.16
CA TYR A 216 -3.12 6.61 35.60
C TYR A 216 -2.34 7.58 36.49
N LYS A 217 -2.01 7.12 37.69
CA LYS A 217 -1.15 7.83 38.64
C LYS A 217 0.20 7.15 38.67
N ILE A 218 1.25 7.92 38.36
CA ILE A 218 2.62 7.47 38.37
C ILE A 218 3.34 8.20 39.48
N THR A 219 4.04 7.47 40.34
CA THR A 219 4.97 8.02 41.34
C THR A 219 6.34 7.42 41.08
N VAL A 220 7.36 8.27 41.10
CA VAL A 220 8.76 7.87 40.93
C VAL A 220 9.56 8.36 42.11
N ASP A 221 10.30 7.47 42.75
CA ASP A 221 11.19 7.80 43.85
C ASP A 221 12.57 7.16 43.69
N LYS A 222 13.59 7.85 44.20
CA LYS A 222 14.93 7.28 44.35
C LYS A 222 15.68 8.01 45.44
N ALA A 223 16.26 7.25 46.37
CA ALA A 223 17.10 7.82 47.43
C ALA A 223 18.21 8.72 46.85
N GLY A 224 18.31 9.95 47.37
CA GLY A 224 19.24 10.97 46.89
C GLY A 224 18.68 11.88 45.77
N TYR A 225 17.45 11.64 45.31
CA TYR A 225 16.74 12.45 44.33
C TYR A 225 15.43 12.98 44.90
N SER A 226 14.82 13.94 44.20
CA SER A 226 13.46 14.38 44.48
C SER A 226 12.44 13.38 43.95
N GLN A 227 11.36 13.15 44.69
CA GLN A 227 10.22 12.39 44.21
C GLN A 227 9.50 13.15 43.08
N SER A 228 9.03 12.42 42.07
CA SER A 228 8.16 12.95 41.00
C SER A 228 6.84 12.18 40.97
N ARG A 229 5.75 12.86 40.63
CA ARG A 229 4.45 12.20 40.43
C ARG A 229 3.59 12.91 39.39
N THR A 230 2.66 12.18 38.80
CA THR A 230 1.59 12.77 37.99
C THR A 230 0.49 13.35 38.87
N TYR A 231 -0.06 14.50 38.47
CA TYR A 231 -1.16 15.15 39.17
C TYR A 231 -2.46 14.96 38.38
N GLY A 232 -3.57 14.73 39.10
CA GLY A 232 -4.89 14.69 38.48
C GLY A 232 -5.32 16.07 37.99
N VAL A 233 -6.28 16.11 37.07
CA VAL A 233 -6.83 17.37 36.51
C VAL A 233 -7.45 18.27 37.59
N ASP A 234 -7.95 17.66 38.67
CA ASP A 234 -8.56 18.35 39.81
C ASP A 234 -7.61 18.46 41.03
N ASP A 235 -6.32 18.16 40.88
CA ASP A 235 -5.37 18.23 42.00
C ASP A 235 -4.92 19.69 42.24
N PRO A 236 -5.29 20.30 43.40
CA PRO A 236 -4.94 21.68 43.71
C PRO A 236 -3.41 21.88 43.86
N THR A 237 -2.61 20.81 44.01
CA THR A 237 -1.15 20.90 44.04
C THR A 237 -0.50 20.91 42.64
N GLY A 238 -1.24 20.54 41.59
CA GLY A 238 -0.76 20.55 40.20
C GLY A 238 -1.09 21.84 39.42
N ASN A 239 -2.01 22.65 39.92
CA ASN A 239 -2.46 23.89 39.27
C ASN A 239 -1.63 25.09 39.75
N VAL A 240 -0.34 25.10 39.40
CA VAL A 240 0.52 26.26 39.62
C VAL A 240 0.27 27.25 38.48
N THR A 241 -0.50 28.30 38.76
CA THR A 241 -0.62 29.50 37.91
C THR A 241 0.71 30.22 37.76
#